data_AF-A0AAN8FHJ4-F1
#
_entry.id   AF-A0AAN8FHJ4-F1
#
_cell.length_a   1.000
_cell.length_b   1.000
_cell.length_c   1.000
_cell.angle_alpha   90.00
_cell.angle_beta   90.00
_cell.angle_gamma   90.00
#
_symmetry.space_group_name_H-M   'P 1'
#
loop_
_entity.id
_entity.type
_entity.pdbx_description
1 polymer ?
#
loop_
_entity_poly.entity_id
_entity_poly.type
_entity_poly.pdbx_seq_one_letter_code
_entity_poly.pdbx_strand_id
1 'polypeptide(L)'
;MRLAYLVMLIAVLYDSDIRLVNAHTESCCRNRGVSDACSQALCRLESPPGDIERYTIFEARTGCAHYLTEIAECLVDGRDSSECCRTTAIEAEENSCLAICRGSSNGVNRWIRYQSCLAINLPSMYTCILSSHSNTPTPPQLLKVISKTSTSVEIQWSAPAKYPELVHIYKVHVTDTSGAIHEEVIHSTKLFSINLTNLRPEGKYSIFVVAHASDLSKKSTPSDILHISTSGIDDVDGVSYTSTVQLPQDATKVTLACRLRMGVSAKMHMVWEKKVGSSYHKVEGGRFKITTYASEDGTGMLVSALDIRSLERADFGTYKCHIRGDSNDYGEVHLVAHSHAVGRPPVNPPETPLECCSRAVFRAHCHSVCHAGSERKRGLKPGNFLPQYRCLDEFQSLLRCTLSDMNSAACCIRKKIPYHCLGMCDSNYELTALDGYNCLEYESHIRQCQIEAINMRPEAVSDLHIRNEGDTTVLNWGRSDKAEVYHVYHRRRKGAWKSLSVTKTTARIKSADEIMVIAVNAYGSASANRIAFEDNEWVGNYD
;
A
#
# COMPACT_ATOMS: atom_id res chain seq x y z
N MET A 1 12.57 -60.53 -26.28
CA MET A 1 11.84 -60.40 -24.99
C MET A 1 12.28 -59.20 -24.14
N ARG A 2 13.58 -58.96 -23.88
CA ARG A 2 14.01 -57.83 -23.03
C ARG A 2 13.69 -56.43 -23.59
N LEU A 3 13.76 -56.23 -24.91
CA LEU A 3 13.42 -54.95 -25.55
C LEU A 3 11.90 -54.65 -25.48
N ALA A 4 11.05 -55.67 -25.71
CA ALA A 4 9.60 -55.54 -25.61
C ALA A 4 9.13 -55.27 -24.17
N TYR A 5 9.81 -55.88 -23.17
CA TYR A 5 9.52 -55.62 -21.76
C TYR A 5 9.92 -54.21 -21.33
N LEU A 6 11.05 -53.69 -21.84
CA LEU A 6 11.50 -52.32 -21.60
C LEU A 6 10.55 -51.29 -22.24
N VAL A 7 10.11 -51.54 -23.48
CA VAL A 7 9.14 -50.68 -24.19
C VAL A 7 7.78 -50.71 -23.49
N MET A 8 7.31 -51.87 -23.03
CA MET A 8 6.08 -51.99 -22.24
C MET A 8 6.19 -51.27 -20.89
N LEU A 9 7.32 -51.38 -20.18
CA LEU A 9 7.57 -50.66 -18.93
C LEU A 9 7.60 -49.14 -19.13
N ILE A 10 8.26 -48.66 -20.18
CA ILE A 10 8.30 -47.22 -20.52
C ILE A 10 6.90 -46.71 -20.88
N ALA A 11 6.12 -47.48 -21.65
CA ALA A 11 4.74 -47.13 -21.99
C ALA A 11 3.81 -47.09 -20.77
N VAL A 12 3.96 -48.04 -19.83
CA VAL A 12 3.19 -48.09 -18.58
C VAL A 12 3.55 -46.93 -17.64
N LEU A 13 4.84 -46.58 -17.53
CA LEU A 13 5.28 -45.42 -16.73
C LEU A 13 4.77 -44.10 -17.34
N TYR A 14 4.83 -43.96 -18.66
CA TYR A 14 4.31 -42.80 -19.38
C TYR A 14 2.79 -42.62 -19.23
N ASP A 15 1.99 -43.70 -19.36
CA ASP A 15 0.53 -43.69 -19.12
C ASP A 15 0.20 -43.35 -17.65
N SER A 16 1.04 -43.78 -16.70
CA SER A 16 0.83 -43.45 -15.26
C SER A 16 1.10 -41.97 -14.92
N ASP A 17 2.11 -41.35 -15.53
CA ASP A 17 2.45 -39.94 -15.29
C ASP A 17 1.38 -39.00 -15.88
N ILE A 18 0.82 -39.33 -17.04
CA ILE A 18 -0.21 -38.48 -17.65
C ILE A 18 -1.54 -38.55 -16.89
N ARG A 19 -1.94 -39.75 -16.43
CA ARG A 19 -3.13 -39.90 -15.57
C ARG A 19 -3.01 -39.06 -14.30
N LEU A 20 -1.80 -38.97 -13.73
CA LEU A 20 -1.52 -38.13 -12.57
C LEU A 20 -1.66 -36.64 -12.89
N VAL A 21 -1.16 -36.19 -14.05
CA VAL A 21 -1.33 -34.81 -14.53
C VAL A 21 -2.81 -34.46 -14.68
N ASN A 22 -3.61 -35.30 -15.33
CA ASN A 22 -5.05 -35.05 -15.50
C ASN A 22 -5.79 -35.01 -14.17
N ALA A 23 -5.52 -35.95 -13.26
CA ALA A 23 -6.13 -35.95 -11.93
C ALA A 23 -5.80 -34.68 -11.14
N HIS A 24 -4.54 -34.21 -11.22
CA HIS A 24 -4.11 -32.97 -10.58
C HIS A 24 -4.79 -31.73 -11.20
N THR A 25 -4.85 -31.66 -12.54
CA THR A 25 -5.47 -30.55 -13.26
C THR A 25 -6.98 -30.46 -12.97
N GLU A 26 -7.70 -31.58 -13.00
CA GLU A 26 -9.12 -31.62 -12.63
C GLU A 26 -9.34 -31.21 -11.17
N SER A 27 -8.51 -31.72 -10.25
CA SER A 27 -8.61 -31.32 -8.84
C SER A 27 -8.35 -29.82 -8.67
N CYS A 28 -7.39 -29.26 -9.40
CA CYS A 28 -7.11 -27.82 -9.38
C CYS A 28 -8.35 -27.03 -9.85
N CYS A 29 -8.94 -27.40 -11.00
CA CYS A 29 -10.11 -26.73 -11.54
C CYS A 29 -11.29 -26.74 -10.56
N ARG A 30 -11.62 -27.91 -9.98
CA ARG A 30 -12.72 -28.02 -9.01
C ARG A 30 -12.46 -27.20 -7.75
N ASN A 31 -11.22 -27.20 -7.25
CA ASN A 31 -10.83 -26.41 -6.08
C ASN A 31 -10.89 -24.89 -6.32
N ARG A 32 -10.76 -24.44 -7.58
CA ARG A 32 -10.91 -23.03 -7.98
C ARG A 32 -12.35 -22.68 -8.39
N GLY A 33 -13.33 -23.54 -8.10
CA GLY A 33 -14.75 -23.25 -8.32
C GLY A 33 -15.23 -23.47 -9.75
N VAL A 34 -14.42 -24.09 -10.62
CA VAL A 34 -14.85 -24.50 -11.96
C VAL A 34 -15.92 -25.59 -11.83
N SER A 35 -17.05 -25.42 -12.53
CA SER A 35 -18.15 -26.40 -12.47
C SER A 35 -17.70 -27.78 -12.95
N ASP A 36 -18.33 -28.84 -12.44
CA ASP A 36 -17.99 -30.22 -12.85
C ASP A 36 -18.09 -30.41 -14.38
N ALA A 37 -19.10 -29.80 -15.01
CA ALA A 37 -19.27 -29.86 -16.46
C ALA A 37 -18.08 -29.21 -17.20
N CYS A 38 -17.62 -28.04 -16.75
CA CYS A 38 -16.48 -27.35 -17.36
C CYS A 38 -15.15 -28.01 -17.04
N SER A 39 -14.99 -28.55 -15.83
CA SER A 39 -13.80 -29.30 -15.43
C SER A 39 -13.66 -30.57 -16.26
N GLN A 40 -14.75 -31.30 -16.52
CA GLN A 40 -14.72 -32.50 -17.36
C GLN A 40 -14.44 -32.15 -18.83
N ALA A 41 -14.95 -31.01 -19.30
CA ALA A 41 -14.79 -30.58 -20.68
C ALA A 41 -13.41 -30.00 -21.01
N LEU A 42 -12.77 -29.26 -20.10
CA LEU A 42 -11.59 -28.44 -20.40
C LEU A 42 -10.37 -28.69 -19.51
N CYS A 43 -10.48 -29.46 -18.42
CA CYS A 43 -9.36 -29.72 -17.50
C CYS A 43 -8.72 -31.10 -17.69
N ARG A 44 -8.97 -31.74 -18.84
CA ARG A 44 -8.44 -33.05 -19.23
C ARG A 44 -7.58 -32.92 -20.48
N LEU A 45 -6.27 -32.88 -20.32
CA LEU A 45 -5.32 -32.64 -21.41
C LEU A 45 -5.29 -33.78 -22.44
N GLU A 46 -5.57 -35.02 -22.03
CA GLU A 46 -5.63 -36.18 -22.93
C GLU A 46 -6.95 -36.30 -23.70
N SER A 47 -7.99 -35.65 -23.20
CA SER A 47 -9.35 -35.78 -23.72
C SER A 47 -9.89 -34.39 -24.09
N PRO A 48 -9.23 -33.68 -25.03
CA PRO A 48 -9.75 -32.40 -25.49
C PRO A 48 -11.17 -32.59 -26.03
N PRO A 49 -12.06 -31.60 -25.83
CA PRO A 49 -13.43 -31.69 -26.30
C PRO A 49 -13.46 -31.91 -27.81
N GLY A 50 -14.42 -32.72 -28.26
CA GLY A 50 -14.65 -32.97 -29.68
C GLY A 50 -15.07 -31.70 -30.42
N ASP A 51 -15.02 -31.71 -31.75
CA ASP A 51 -15.25 -30.51 -32.55
C ASP A 51 -16.60 -29.84 -32.24
N ILE A 52 -17.68 -30.61 -32.06
CA ILE A 52 -19.01 -30.09 -31.69
C ILE A 52 -19.03 -29.53 -30.25
N GLU A 53 -18.39 -30.22 -29.31
CA GLU A 53 -18.36 -29.83 -27.90
C GLU A 53 -17.63 -28.50 -27.69
N ARG A 54 -16.60 -28.20 -28.49
CA ARG A 54 -15.89 -26.91 -28.46
C ARG A 54 -16.82 -25.71 -28.68
N TYR A 55 -17.95 -25.89 -29.37
CA TYR A 55 -18.95 -24.83 -29.56
C TYR A 55 -19.97 -24.80 -28.41
N THR A 56 -20.40 -25.95 -27.90
CA THR A 56 -21.52 -26.05 -26.95
C THR A 56 -21.12 -25.84 -25.49
N ILE A 57 -19.86 -26.07 -25.12
CA ILE A 57 -19.36 -25.88 -23.73
C ILE A 57 -19.40 -24.43 -23.25
N PHE A 58 -19.55 -23.48 -24.17
CA PHE A 58 -19.62 -22.06 -23.87
C PHE A 58 -21.01 -21.46 -24.02
N GLU A 59 -21.99 -22.24 -24.48
CA GLU A 59 -23.39 -21.83 -24.45
C GLU A 59 -23.87 -21.61 -23.03
N ALA A 60 -24.91 -20.79 -22.85
CA ALA A 60 -25.45 -20.41 -21.53
C ALA A 60 -25.78 -21.61 -20.62
N ARG A 61 -26.03 -22.79 -21.19
CA ARG A 61 -26.31 -24.03 -20.44
C ARG A 61 -25.10 -24.55 -19.67
N THR A 62 -23.90 -24.45 -20.25
CA THR A 62 -22.65 -24.98 -19.66
C THR A 62 -21.76 -23.84 -19.16
N GLY A 63 -21.65 -22.78 -19.96
CA GLY A 63 -21.11 -21.49 -19.57
C GLY A 63 -19.66 -21.51 -19.13
N CYS A 64 -18.74 -22.18 -19.81
CA CYS A 64 -17.35 -22.27 -19.32
C CYS A 64 -16.50 -21.00 -19.50
N ALA A 65 -17.02 -19.97 -20.18
CA ALA A 65 -16.25 -18.79 -20.56
C ALA A 65 -15.73 -17.98 -19.35
N HIS A 66 -16.49 -17.90 -18.26
CA HIS A 66 -16.06 -17.15 -17.06
C HIS A 66 -15.06 -17.90 -16.19
N TYR A 67 -14.83 -19.20 -16.44
CA TYR A 67 -13.83 -20.03 -15.76
C TYR A 67 -12.50 -20.12 -16.53
N LEU A 68 -12.38 -19.47 -17.69
CA LEU A 68 -11.23 -19.68 -18.58
C LEU A 68 -9.90 -19.29 -17.96
N THR A 69 -9.86 -18.33 -17.04
CA THR A 69 -8.63 -17.94 -16.35
C THR A 69 -8.20 -19.02 -15.37
N GLU A 70 -9.11 -19.50 -14.53
CA GLU A 70 -8.88 -20.56 -13.55
C GLU A 70 -8.50 -21.87 -14.23
N ILE A 71 -9.19 -22.21 -15.34
CA ILE A 71 -8.88 -23.36 -16.18
C ILE A 71 -7.46 -23.23 -16.77
N ALA A 72 -7.13 -22.08 -17.35
CA ALA A 72 -5.81 -21.86 -17.94
C ALA A 72 -4.68 -21.99 -16.91
N GLU A 73 -4.81 -21.37 -15.75
CA GLU A 73 -3.84 -21.48 -14.64
C GLU A 73 -3.64 -22.94 -14.20
N CYS A 74 -4.73 -23.69 -14.05
CA CYS A 74 -4.68 -25.10 -13.67
C CYS A 74 -4.07 -26.00 -14.75
N LEU A 75 -4.36 -25.74 -16.02
CA LEU A 75 -3.81 -26.51 -17.15
C LEU A 75 -2.30 -26.40 -17.21
N VAL A 76 -1.76 -25.20 -17.03
CA VAL A 76 -0.32 -24.96 -17.16
C VAL A 76 0.46 -25.22 -15.88
N ASP A 77 -0.18 -25.08 -14.72
CA ASP A 77 0.41 -25.33 -13.39
C ASP A 77 1.81 -24.70 -13.25
N GLY A 78 1.89 -23.42 -13.66
CA GLY A 78 3.10 -22.59 -13.57
C GLY A 78 4.13 -22.77 -14.69
N ARG A 79 3.81 -23.45 -15.79
CA ARG A 79 4.71 -23.65 -16.94
C ARG A 79 4.29 -22.82 -18.14
N ASP A 80 5.22 -22.10 -18.77
CA ASP A 80 4.92 -21.30 -19.95
C ASP A 80 5.25 -22.10 -21.23
N SER A 81 4.20 -22.54 -21.92
CA SER A 81 4.28 -23.28 -23.19
C SER A 81 3.97 -22.38 -24.40
N SER A 82 4.00 -21.05 -24.24
CA SER A 82 3.57 -20.11 -25.28
C SER A 82 4.33 -20.29 -26.60
N GLU A 83 5.63 -20.57 -26.53
CA GLU A 83 6.46 -20.72 -27.73
C GLU A 83 6.14 -22.00 -28.52
N CYS A 84 5.88 -23.11 -27.82
CA CYS A 84 5.37 -24.33 -28.45
C CYS A 84 4.02 -24.06 -29.10
N CYS A 85 3.05 -23.50 -28.36
CA CYS A 85 1.71 -23.25 -28.90
C CYS A 85 1.72 -22.30 -30.10
N ARG A 86 2.59 -21.29 -30.10
CA ARG A 86 2.76 -20.35 -31.22
C ARG A 86 3.35 -21.03 -32.46
N THR A 87 4.29 -21.95 -32.29
CA THR A 87 4.99 -22.62 -33.40
C THR A 87 4.21 -23.81 -33.97
N THR A 88 3.36 -24.46 -33.16
CA THR A 88 2.50 -25.58 -33.58
C THR A 88 1.07 -25.15 -33.92
N ALA A 89 0.78 -23.85 -33.91
CA ALA A 89 -0.52 -23.34 -34.32
C ALA A 89 -0.77 -23.68 -35.81
N ILE A 90 -1.92 -24.26 -36.10
CA ILE A 90 -2.30 -24.66 -37.46
C ILE A 90 -2.50 -23.41 -38.34
N GLU A 91 -3.04 -22.35 -37.74
CA GLU A 91 -3.21 -21.04 -38.36
C GLU A 91 -2.67 -19.96 -37.42
N ALA A 92 -1.48 -19.44 -37.72
CA ALA A 92 -0.77 -18.49 -36.84
C ALA A 92 -1.52 -17.15 -36.63
N GLU A 93 -2.43 -16.80 -37.54
CA GLU A 93 -3.27 -15.60 -37.45
C GLU A 93 -4.41 -15.75 -36.44
N GLU A 94 -4.86 -16.99 -36.17
CA GLU A 94 -5.89 -17.32 -35.19
C GLU A 94 -5.27 -17.61 -33.82
N ASN A 95 -4.80 -16.57 -33.13
CA ASN A 95 -4.01 -16.68 -31.91
C ASN A 95 -4.72 -16.26 -30.61
N SER A 96 -6.02 -15.93 -30.70
CA SER A 96 -6.77 -15.29 -29.60
C SER A 96 -6.84 -16.13 -28.31
N CYS A 97 -6.74 -17.46 -28.42
CA CYS A 97 -6.79 -18.42 -27.31
C CYS A 97 -5.41 -18.91 -26.83
N LEU A 98 -4.31 -18.61 -27.55
CA LEU A 98 -2.99 -19.17 -27.25
C LEU A 98 -2.42 -18.72 -25.89
N ALA A 99 -2.97 -17.65 -25.32
CA ALA A 99 -2.63 -17.21 -23.97
C ALA A 99 -2.92 -18.27 -22.90
N ILE A 100 -3.80 -19.23 -23.16
CA ILE A 100 -4.05 -20.36 -22.26
C ILE A 100 -2.75 -21.12 -21.99
N CYS A 101 -1.85 -21.22 -22.98
CA CYS A 101 -0.58 -21.92 -22.85
C CYS A 101 0.43 -21.27 -21.88
N ARG A 102 0.14 -20.05 -21.40
CA ARG A 102 0.88 -19.37 -20.33
C ARG A 102 0.03 -19.12 -19.08
N GLY A 103 -1.14 -19.74 -18.98
CA GLY A 103 -2.04 -19.63 -17.84
C GLY A 103 -2.94 -18.40 -17.84
N SER A 104 -3.22 -17.78 -19.00
CA SER A 104 -4.05 -16.57 -19.09
C SER A 104 -5.16 -16.70 -20.12
N SER A 105 -6.33 -16.10 -19.85
CA SER A 105 -7.43 -16.04 -20.82
C SER A 105 -7.34 -14.84 -21.77
N ASN A 106 -6.43 -13.86 -21.54
CA ASN A 106 -6.25 -12.61 -22.31
C ASN A 106 -7.53 -11.76 -22.53
N GLY A 107 -8.62 -12.01 -21.79
CA GLY A 107 -9.88 -11.30 -21.94
C GLY A 107 -10.67 -11.74 -23.18
N VAL A 108 -11.94 -12.09 -22.97
CA VAL A 108 -12.81 -12.77 -23.95
C VAL A 108 -13.49 -11.77 -24.93
N ASN A 109 -12.98 -10.54 -25.01
CA ASN A 109 -13.62 -9.38 -25.66
C ASN A 109 -13.86 -9.54 -27.18
N ARG A 110 -13.27 -10.57 -27.81
CA ARG A 110 -13.52 -10.97 -29.21
C ARG A 110 -13.91 -12.45 -29.27
N TRP A 111 -15.03 -12.79 -28.64
CA TRP A 111 -15.48 -14.16 -28.42
C TRP A 111 -15.43 -15.07 -29.66
N ILE A 112 -15.87 -14.56 -30.81
CA ILE A 112 -15.89 -15.34 -32.07
C ILE A 112 -14.49 -15.81 -32.46
N ARG A 113 -13.47 -14.94 -32.38
CA ARG A 113 -12.08 -15.30 -32.70
C ARG A 113 -11.47 -16.24 -31.66
N TYR A 114 -11.87 -16.07 -30.40
CA TYR A 114 -11.46 -16.96 -29.33
C TYR A 114 -11.98 -18.38 -29.57
N GLN A 115 -13.25 -18.49 -29.95
CA GLN A 115 -13.90 -19.76 -30.29
C GLN A 115 -13.30 -20.41 -31.53
N SER A 116 -13.03 -19.65 -32.60
CA SER A 116 -12.32 -20.15 -33.79
C SER A 116 -10.93 -20.68 -33.44
N CYS A 117 -10.16 -19.92 -32.64
CA CYS A 117 -8.85 -20.35 -32.19
C CYS A 117 -8.92 -21.66 -31.38
N LEU A 118 -9.88 -21.81 -30.46
CA LEU A 118 -10.06 -23.06 -29.71
C LEU A 118 -10.46 -24.21 -30.63
N ALA A 119 -11.35 -23.99 -31.58
CA ALA A 119 -11.76 -25.02 -32.54
C ALA A 119 -10.57 -25.59 -33.31
N ILE A 120 -9.62 -24.73 -33.69
CA ILE A 120 -8.48 -25.08 -34.54
C ILE A 120 -7.28 -25.58 -33.72
N ASN A 121 -6.89 -24.85 -32.67
CA ASN A 121 -5.59 -25.02 -32.02
C ASN A 121 -5.64 -25.79 -30.70
N LEU A 122 -6.82 -26.08 -30.13
CA LEU A 122 -6.91 -26.71 -28.80
C LEU A 122 -6.15 -28.05 -28.68
N PRO A 123 -6.20 -28.98 -29.66
CA PRO A 123 -5.43 -30.23 -29.58
C PRO A 123 -3.90 -30.01 -29.56
N SER A 124 -3.37 -29.11 -30.40
CA SER A 124 -1.93 -28.81 -30.43
C SER A 124 -1.50 -28.08 -29.17
N MET A 125 -2.33 -27.16 -28.66
CA MET A 125 -2.12 -26.50 -27.38
C MET A 125 -2.04 -27.51 -26.23
N TYR A 126 -2.98 -28.45 -26.13
CA TYR A 126 -2.97 -29.47 -25.07
C TYR A 126 -1.75 -30.37 -25.16
N THR A 127 -1.30 -30.70 -26.37
CA THR A 127 -0.05 -31.46 -26.57
C THR A 127 1.16 -30.70 -26.05
N CYS A 128 1.27 -29.40 -26.36
CA CYS A 128 2.34 -28.52 -25.86
C CYS A 128 2.30 -28.40 -24.33
N ILE A 129 1.12 -28.13 -23.77
CA ILE A 129 0.93 -28.00 -22.32
C ILE A 129 1.32 -29.31 -21.65
N LEU A 130 0.76 -30.45 -22.09
CA LEU A 130 1.04 -31.76 -21.51
C LEU A 130 2.53 -32.11 -21.55
N SER A 131 3.22 -31.84 -22.67
CA SER A 131 4.67 -32.04 -22.79
C SER A 131 5.44 -31.25 -21.73
N SER A 132 5.02 -30.02 -21.44
CA SER A 132 5.68 -29.17 -20.44
C SER A 132 5.66 -29.76 -19.02
N HIS A 133 4.62 -30.54 -18.68
CA HIS A 133 4.48 -31.16 -17.35
C HIS A 133 5.59 -32.16 -17.02
N SER A 134 6.39 -32.60 -17.99
CA SER A 134 7.51 -33.53 -17.75
C SER A 134 8.90 -32.92 -18.05
N ASN A 135 8.96 -31.70 -18.61
CA ASN A 135 10.22 -31.16 -19.13
C ASN A 135 10.44 -29.65 -18.91
N THR A 136 9.60 -29.01 -18.10
CA THR A 136 9.69 -27.58 -17.79
C THR A 136 9.59 -27.37 -16.28
N PRO A 137 10.51 -26.58 -15.67
CA PRO A 137 10.42 -26.24 -14.25
C PRO A 137 9.19 -25.38 -13.94
N THR A 138 8.65 -25.49 -12.73
CA THR A 138 7.67 -24.52 -12.21
C THR A 138 8.35 -23.20 -11.82
N PRO A 139 7.59 -22.14 -11.46
CA PRO A 139 8.19 -20.88 -11.07
C PRO A 139 9.01 -21.02 -9.78
N PRO A 140 10.07 -20.19 -9.61
CA PRO A 140 10.73 -20.04 -8.33
C PRO A 140 9.75 -19.58 -7.24
N GLN A 141 10.01 -19.96 -6.01
CA GLN A 141 9.11 -19.68 -4.88
C GLN A 141 9.75 -18.70 -3.89
N LEU A 142 8.93 -18.11 -3.02
CA LEU A 142 9.41 -17.31 -1.87
C LEU A 142 10.36 -16.17 -2.26
N LEU A 143 10.08 -15.48 -3.38
CA LEU A 143 10.84 -14.31 -3.79
C LEU A 143 10.73 -13.21 -2.72
N LYS A 144 11.87 -12.75 -2.21
CA LYS A 144 11.96 -11.77 -1.13
C LYS A 144 13.16 -10.85 -1.28
N VAL A 145 13.10 -9.70 -0.61
CA VAL A 145 14.25 -8.80 -0.41
C VAL A 145 15.09 -9.31 0.76
N ILE A 146 16.41 -9.29 0.60
CA ILE A 146 17.40 -9.58 1.65
C ILE A 146 17.95 -8.29 2.22
N SER A 147 18.37 -7.38 1.36
CA SER A 147 18.91 -6.07 1.75
C SER A 147 18.56 -5.05 0.68
N LYS A 148 18.52 -3.77 1.07
CA LYS A 148 18.12 -2.69 0.17
C LYS A 148 18.81 -1.40 0.58
N THR A 149 19.31 -0.67 -0.39
CA THR A 149 19.92 0.66 -0.24
C THR A 149 19.20 1.66 -1.15
N SER A 150 19.74 2.87 -1.27
CA SER A 150 19.24 3.87 -2.21
C SER A 150 19.48 3.52 -3.68
N THR A 151 20.44 2.65 -3.99
CA THR A 151 20.84 2.36 -5.38
C THR A 151 20.99 0.88 -5.70
N SER A 152 20.74 0.01 -4.72
CA SER A 152 20.81 -1.44 -4.90
C SER A 152 19.82 -2.20 -4.04
N VAL A 153 19.47 -3.40 -4.48
CA VAL A 153 18.64 -4.34 -3.73
C VAL A 153 19.18 -5.75 -3.94
N GLU A 154 19.37 -6.47 -2.85
CA GLU A 154 19.64 -7.90 -2.88
C GLU A 154 18.33 -8.66 -2.73
N ILE A 155 18.05 -9.56 -3.66
CA ILE A 155 16.85 -10.39 -3.66
C ILE A 155 17.23 -11.87 -3.65
N GLN A 156 16.37 -12.69 -3.07
CA GLN A 156 16.54 -14.13 -2.95
C GLN A 156 15.21 -14.85 -3.20
N TRP A 157 15.28 -16.06 -3.74
CA TRP A 157 14.15 -16.98 -3.92
C TRP A 157 14.55 -18.41 -3.58
N SER A 158 13.59 -19.31 -3.48
CA SER A 158 13.80 -20.76 -3.39
C SER A 158 13.56 -21.44 -4.73
N ALA A 159 14.10 -22.66 -4.87
CA ALA A 159 13.95 -23.46 -6.07
C ALA A 159 12.47 -23.74 -6.42
N PRO A 160 12.16 -24.04 -7.70
CA PRO A 160 10.85 -24.53 -8.11
C PRO A 160 10.37 -25.74 -7.30
N ALA A 161 9.06 -25.82 -7.01
CA ALA A 161 8.50 -26.98 -6.31
C ALA A 161 8.51 -28.25 -7.17
N LYS A 162 8.35 -28.14 -8.49
CA LYS A 162 8.42 -29.28 -9.42
C LYS A 162 9.54 -29.05 -10.43
N TYR A 163 10.31 -30.11 -10.65
CA TYR A 163 11.46 -30.15 -11.56
C TYR A 163 12.54 -29.08 -11.32
N PRO A 164 12.98 -28.81 -10.07
CA PRO A 164 14.06 -27.84 -9.80
C PRO A 164 15.40 -28.22 -10.47
N GLU A 165 15.63 -29.50 -10.71
CA GLU A 165 16.82 -30.02 -11.39
C GLU A 165 16.89 -29.67 -12.89
N LEU A 166 15.76 -29.31 -13.50
CA LEU A 166 15.71 -28.88 -14.90
C LEU A 166 16.17 -27.43 -15.09
N VAL A 167 16.29 -26.64 -14.02
CA VAL A 167 16.65 -25.23 -14.11
C VAL A 167 18.11 -25.08 -14.56
N HIS A 168 18.30 -24.45 -15.72
CA HIS A 168 19.61 -24.09 -16.24
C HIS A 168 20.02 -22.67 -15.84
N ILE A 169 19.07 -21.74 -15.84
CA ILE A 169 19.30 -20.32 -15.52
C ILE A 169 18.02 -19.64 -15.04
N TYR A 170 18.15 -18.70 -14.11
CA TYR A 170 17.08 -17.79 -13.71
C TYR A 170 17.23 -16.48 -14.48
N LYS A 171 16.11 -15.97 -15.01
CA LYS A 171 16.02 -14.62 -15.55
C LYS A 171 15.22 -13.74 -14.60
N VAL A 172 15.83 -12.67 -14.13
CA VAL A 172 15.24 -11.70 -13.20
C VAL A 172 14.84 -10.49 -14.01
N HIS A 173 13.54 -10.24 -14.09
CA HIS A 173 12.96 -9.12 -14.78
C HIS A 173 12.77 -7.97 -13.79
N VAL A 174 13.31 -6.81 -14.10
CA VAL A 174 13.28 -5.61 -13.25
C VAL A 174 12.68 -4.47 -14.06
N THR A 175 11.50 -4.02 -13.67
CA THR A 175 10.80 -2.91 -14.34
C THR A 175 10.80 -1.67 -13.46
N ASP A 176 11.32 -0.55 -13.96
CA ASP A 176 11.14 0.74 -13.32
C ASP A 176 9.67 1.20 -13.50
N THR A 177 9.02 1.52 -12.39
CA THR A 177 7.60 1.92 -12.33
C THR A 177 7.43 3.35 -11.79
N SER A 178 8.53 4.11 -11.69
CA SER A 178 8.53 5.46 -11.13
C SER A 178 7.94 6.51 -12.09
N GLY A 179 7.98 6.24 -13.40
CA GLY A 179 7.52 7.16 -14.44
C GLY A 179 6.43 6.57 -15.34
N ALA A 180 5.95 7.37 -16.31
CA ALA A 180 4.94 6.94 -17.29
C ALA A 180 5.48 5.92 -18.32
N ILE A 181 6.80 5.86 -18.49
CA ILE A 181 7.50 4.87 -19.33
C ILE A 181 8.10 3.84 -18.40
N HIS A 182 7.71 2.58 -18.60
CA HIS A 182 8.23 1.44 -17.86
C HIS A 182 9.42 0.85 -18.62
N GLU A 183 10.63 1.02 -18.09
CA GLU A 183 11.85 0.41 -18.64
C GLU A 183 12.10 -0.93 -17.96
N GLU A 184 12.27 -2.00 -18.75
CA GLU A 184 12.57 -3.35 -18.26
C GLU A 184 14.04 -3.72 -18.53
N VAL A 185 14.70 -4.22 -17.49
CA VAL A 185 16.05 -4.81 -17.57
C VAL A 185 15.98 -6.25 -17.12
N ILE A 186 16.64 -7.15 -17.85
CA ILE A 186 16.66 -8.58 -17.56
C ILE A 186 18.07 -8.99 -17.14
N HIS A 187 18.20 -9.50 -15.92
CA HIS A 187 19.44 -10.09 -15.41
C HIS A 187 19.37 -11.61 -15.47
N SER A 188 20.52 -12.27 -15.58
CA SER A 188 20.60 -13.74 -15.62
C SER A 188 21.55 -14.26 -14.55
N THR A 189 21.13 -15.28 -13.80
CA THR A 189 21.96 -15.89 -12.75
C THR A 189 21.64 -17.38 -12.60
N LYS A 190 22.63 -18.16 -12.15
CA LYS A 190 22.43 -19.56 -11.74
C LYS A 190 22.23 -19.70 -10.24
N LEU A 191 22.44 -18.63 -9.48
CA LEU A 191 22.27 -18.59 -8.04
C LEU A 191 20.81 -18.34 -7.67
N PHE A 192 20.47 -18.61 -6.41
CA PHE A 192 19.17 -18.32 -5.82
C PHE A 192 19.05 -16.88 -5.28
N SER A 193 20.07 -16.05 -5.52
CA SER A 193 20.07 -14.64 -5.18
C SER A 193 20.80 -13.81 -6.23
N ILE A 194 20.48 -12.52 -6.29
CA ILE A 194 21.19 -11.54 -7.09
C ILE A 194 21.14 -10.18 -6.39
N ASN A 195 22.24 -9.43 -6.50
CA ASN A 195 22.28 -8.03 -6.12
C ASN A 195 22.06 -7.17 -7.37
N LEU A 196 20.94 -6.46 -7.41
CA LEU A 196 20.58 -5.53 -8.48
C LEU A 196 21.13 -4.15 -8.11
N THR A 197 21.96 -3.57 -8.97
CA THR A 197 22.64 -2.30 -8.74
C THR A 197 22.22 -1.24 -9.77
N ASN A 198 22.65 0.00 -9.57
CA ASN A 198 22.32 1.16 -10.41
C ASN A 198 20.82 1.49 -10.44
N LEU A 199 20.11 1.20 -9.35
CA LEU A 199 18.74 1.66 -9.15
C LEU A 199 18.73 3.15 -8.80
N ARG A 200 17.64 3.84 -9.13
CA ARG A 200 17.44 5.24 -8.76
C ARG A 200 17.06 5.34 -7.30
N PRO A 201 17.59 6.30 -6.52
CA PRO A 201 17.09 6.62 -5.19
C PRO A 201 15.60 6.97 -5.22
N GLU A 202 14.85 6.49 -4.22
CA GLU A 202 13.39 6.60 -4.12
C GLU A 202 12.61 6.06 -5.35
N GLY A 203 13.28 5.26 -6.19
CA GLY A 203 12.68 4.63 -7.36
C GLY A 203 11.79 3.45 -6.99
N LYS A 204 10.68 3.29 -7.70
CA LYS A 204 9.72 2.19 -7.55
C LYS A 204 9.99 1.12 -8.60
N TYR A 205 10.14 -0.14 -8.19
CA TYR A 205 10.44 -1.25 -9.09
C TYR A 205 9.46 -2.41 -8.92
N SER A 206 9.17 -3.09 -10.03
CA SER A 206 8.44 -4.35 -10.08
C SER A 206 9.40 -5.44 -10.54
N ILE A 207 9.55 -6.50 -9.75
CA ILE A 207 10.55 -7.54 -9.97
C ILE A 207 9.89 -8.91 -9.95
N PHE A 208 10.19 -9.76 -10.93
CA PHE A 208 9.82 -11.18 -10.90
C PHE A 208 10.92 -12.04 -11.48
N VAL A 209 10.89 -13.34 -11.18
CA VAL A 209 11.91 -14.30 -11.62
C VAL A 209 11.24 -15.40 -12.45
N VAL A 210 11.89 -15.76 -13.56
CA VAL A 210 11.49 -16.86 -14.43
C VAL A 210 12.60 -17.92 -14.43
N ALA A 211 12.22 -19.17 -14.21
CA ALA A 211 13.14 -20.30 -14.34
C ALA A 211 13.17 -20.79 -15.79
N HIS A 212 14.35 -20.94 -16.38
CA HIS A 212 14.53 -21.51 -17.71
C HIS A 212 15.26 -22.84 -17.64
N ALA A 213 14.82 -23.81 -18.44
CA ALA A 213 15.56 -25.03 -18.69
C ALA A 213 16.73 -24.80 -19.65
N SER A 214 17.50 -25.85 -19.95
CA SER A 214 18.62 -25.78 -20.92
C SER A 214 18.17 -25.32 -22.31
N ASP A 215 16.97 -25.75 -22.73
CA ASP A 215 16.25 -25.13 -23.83
C ASP A 215 15.50 -23.92 -23.30
N LEU A 216 15.95 -22.71 -23.65
CA LEU A 216 15.41 -21.46 -23.12
C LEU A 216 13.95 -21.20 -23.50
N SER A 217 13.40 -21.91 -24.49
CA SER A 217 11.96 -21.85 -24.82
C SER A 217 11.09 -22.52 -23.75
N LYS A 218 11.66 -23.49 -23.01
CA LYS A 218 11.01 -24.15 -21.88
C LYS A 218 11.29 -23.37 -20.62
N LYS A 219 10.27 -22.66 -20.16
CA LYS A 219 10.39 -21.74 -19.03
C LYS A 219 9.15 -21.80 -18.15
N SER A 220 9.30 -21.42 -16.89
CA SER A 220 8.15 -21.25 -16.00
C SER A 220 7.33 -20.02 -16.39
N THR A 221 6.12 -19.90 -15.84
CA THR A 221 5.48 -18.59 -15.69
C THR A 221 6.30 -17.73 -14.71
N PRO A 222 6.03 -16.41 -14.63
CA PRO A 222 6.63 -15.56 -13.60
C PRO A 222 6.39 -16.09 -12.18
N SER A 223 7.35 -15.85 -11.27
CA SER A 223 7.11 -15.90 -9.83
C SER A 223 6.09 -14.83 -9.40
N ASP A 224 5.75 -14.81 -8.11
CA ASP A 224 5.09 -13.65 -7.52
C ASP A 224 5.89 -12.37 -7.81
N ILE A 225 5.17 -11.29 -8.08
CA ILE A 225 5.76 -9.99 -8.38
C ILE A 225 6.12 -9.28 -7.07
N LEU A 226 7.40 -9.00 -6.92
CA LEU A 226 7.96 -8.24 -5.82
C LEU A 226 7.99 -6.75 -6.19
N HIS A 227 7.13 -5.95 -5.54
CA HIS A 227 7.16 -4.50 -5.64
C HIS A 227 8.05 -3.90 -4.56
N ILE A 228 9.02 -3.08 -4.95
CA ILE A 228 9.95 -2.41 -4.02
C ILE A 228 10.04 -0.91 -4.28
N SER A 229 10.55 -0.18 -3.30
CA SER A 229 11.02 1.20 -3.47
C SER A 229 12.38 1.34 -2.81
N THR A 230 13.39 1.86 -3.52
CA THR A 230 14.73 2.07 -2.96
C THR A 230 14.70 3.13 -1.85
N SER A 231 15.64 3.04 -0.92
CA SER A 231 15.69 3.97 0.22
C SER A 231 16.18 5.36 -0.22
N GLY A 232 15.99 6.38 0.64
CA GLY A 232 16.67 7.65 0.49
C GLY A 232 18.19 7.49 0.66
N ILE A 233 18.97 8.48 0.20
CA ILE A 233 20.45 8.46 0.29
C ILE A 233 20.94 8.42 1.77
N ASP A 234 20.06 8.72 2.72
CA ASP A 234 20.38 8.86 4.15
C ASP A 234 19.88 7.70 5.06
N ASP A 235 19.42 6.56 4.52
CA ASP A 235 18.79 5.49 5.32
C ASP A 235 19.75 4.36 5.75
N VAL A 236 19.67 3.95 7.03
CA VAL A 236 20.56 2.98 7.71
C VAL A 236 20.01 1.54 7.63
N ASP A 237 20.89 0.54 7.51
CA ASP A 237 20.56 -0.90 7.39
C ASP A 237 19.51 -1.41 8.40
N GLY A 238 18.50 -2.13 7.90
CA GLY A 238 17.50 -2.89 8.68
C GLY A 238 16.31 -2.08 9.22
N VAL A 239 16.28 -0.76 9.03
CA VAL A 239 15.14 0.07 9.41
C VAL A 239 14.03 -0.06 8.38
N SER A 240 12.91 -0.69 8.75
CA SER A 240 11.73 -0.81 7.88
C SER A 240 11.08 0.55 7.63
N TYR A 241 11.07 1.42 8.64
CA TYR A 241 10.69 2.83 8.55
C TYR A 241 11.03 3.56 9.87
N THR A 242 11.18 4.88 9.80
CA THR A 242 11.27 5.76 10.97
C THR A 242 10.00 6.58 11.12
N SER A 243 9.65 6.91 12.35
CA SER A 243 8.56 7.84 12.65
C SER A 243 8.94 8.74 13.82
N THR A 244 8.41 9.96 13.83
CA THR A 244 8.65 10.92 14.92
C THR A 244 7.32 11.27 15.57
N VAL A 245 7.27 11.17 16.89
CA VAL A 245 6.14 11.61 17.72
C VAL A 245 6.61 12.79 18.56
N GLN A 246 5.98 13.94 18.35
CA GLN A 246 6.29 15.16 19.07
C GLN A 246 5.25 15.40 20.17
N LEU A 247 5.70 15.76 21.36
CA LEU A 247 4.83 16.07 22.50
C LEU A 247 5.40 17.20 23.35
N PRO A 248 4.55 17.94 24.08
CA PRO A 248 5.02 18.85 25.13
C PRO A 248 5.84 18.11 26.19
N GLN A 249 6.80 18.81 26.79
CA GLN A 249 7.66 18.24 27.83
C GLN A 249 6.88 17.83 29.10
N ASP A 250 5.72 18.44 29.34
CA ASP A 250 4.81 18.19 30.46
C ASP A 250 3.69 17.19 30.12
N ALA A 251 3.73 16.56 28.94
CA ALA A 251 2.80 15.50 28.59
C ALA A 251 2.85 14.35 29.60
N THR A 252 1.69 13.87 30.04
CA THR A 252 1.55 12.83 31.08
C THR A 252 1.35 11.43 30.52
N LYS A 253 1.05 11.32 29.22
CA LYS A 253 0.80 10.06 28.52
C LYS A 253 1.14 10.17 27.04
N VAL A 254 1.53 9.05 26.44
CA VAL A 254 1.75 8.90 25.00
C VAL A 254 1.42 7.49 24.56
N THR A 255 0.98 7.32 23.31
CA THR A 255 0.92 6.02 22.65
C THR A 255 1.81 6.08 21.42
N LEU A 256 2.81 5.19 21.33
CA LEU A 256 3.66 5.03 20.14
C LEU A 256 3.09 3.93 19.26
N ALA A 257 3.17 4.09 17.93
CA ALA A 257 2.67 3.13 16.96
C ALA A 257 3.80 2.43 16.22
N CYS A 258 3.64 1.13 15.94
CA CYS A 258 4.54 0.40 15.08
C CYS A 258 3.87 -0.62 14.15
N ARG A 259 4.45 -0.84 12.96
CA ARG A 259 3.98 -1.79 11.95
C ARG A 259 5.14 -2.57 11.34
N LEU A 260 5.04 -3.89 11.21
CA LEU A 260 6.04 -4.73 10.53
C LEU A 260 5.36 -5.81 9.71
N ARG A 261 5.98 -6.26 8.62
CA ARG A 261 5.46 -7.38 7.83
C ARG A 261 5.88 -8.70 8.48
N MET A 262 4.94 -9.62 8.67
CA MET A 262 5.18 -10.93 9.25
C MET A 262 5.92 -11.83 8.25
N GLY A 263 7.04 -12.40 8.70
CA GLY A 263 7.69 -13.52 8.03
C GLY A 263 7.02 -14.86 8.35
N VAL A 264 7.29 -15.89 7.53
CA VAL A 264 6.68 -17.24 7.57
C VAL A 264 6.96 -18.01 8.88
N SER A 265 7.76 -17.48 9.81
CA SER A 265 8.07 -18.10 11.12
C SER A 265 8.08 -17.12 12.30
N ALA A 266 7.52 -15.92 12.11
CA ALA A 266 7.47 -14.87 13.12
C ALA A 266 6.48 -15.19 14.26
N LYS A 267 6.88 -14.95 15.52
CA LYS A 267 5.92 -14.97 16.64
C LYS A 267 5.00 -13.76 16.56
N MET A 268 3.72 -13.93 16.90
CA MET A 268 2.69 -12.88 16.82
C MET A 268 2.83 -11.72 17.83
N HIS A 269 3.98 -11.58 18.49
CA HIS A 269 4.22 -10.56 19.50
C HIS A 269 5.39 -9.67 19.10
N MET A 270 5.14 -8.36 19.11
CA MET A 270 6.18 -7.35 18.93
C MET A 270 6.81 -7.01 20.28
N VAL A 271 8.10 -6.79 20.26
CA VAL A 271 8.89 -6.34 21.41
C VAL A 271 9.26 -4.89 21.17
N TRP A 272 9.14 -4.09 22.23
CA TRP A 272 9.58 -2.69 22.25
C TRP A 272 10.81 -2.56 23.13
N GLU A 273 11.80 -1.85 22.64
CA GLU A 273 13.03 -1.53 23.33
C GLU A 273 13.28 -0.02 23.26
N LYS A 274 13.86 0.54 24.31
CA LYS A 274 14.23 1.96 24.39
C LYS A 274 15.75 2.08 24.36
N LYS A 275 16.24 3.02 23.57
CA LYS A 275 17.67 3.34 23.52
C LYS A 275 18.10 4.06 24.79
N VAL A 276 19.10 3.51 25.49
CA VAL A 276 19.75 4.13 26.65
C VAL A 276 21.26 4.12 26.38
N GLY A 277 21.83 5.31 26.13
CA GLY A 277 23.20 5.40 25.63
C GLY A 277 23.33 4.78 24.23
N SER A 278 24.18 3.76 24.08
CA SER A 278 24.38 3.03 22.82
C SER A 278 23.59 1.72 22.72
N SER A 279 22.96 1.26 23.82
CA SER A 279 22.24 -0.02 23.88
C SER A 279 20.73 0.16 23.90
N TYR A 280 20.01 -0.85 23.39
CA TYR A 280 18.56 -0.96 23.50
C TYR A 280 18.20 -1.82 24.70
N HIS A 281 17.22 -1.37 25.49
CA HIS A 281 16.72 -2.06 26.66
C HIS A 281 15.22 -2.29 26.51
N LYS A 282 14.77 -3.52 26.75
CA LYS A 282 13.37 -3.88 26.65
C LYS A 282 12.50 -3.01 27.57
N VAL A 283 11.38 -2.52 27.02
CA VAL A 283 10.40 -1.73 27.76
C VAL A 283 9.53 -2.67 28.59
N GLU A 284 9.63 -2.58 29.92
CA GLU A 284 8.89 -3.40 30.87
C GLU A 284 8.43 -2.56 32.08
N GLY A 285 7.33 -2.96 32.71
CA GLY A 285 6.79 -2.33 33.92
C GLY A 285 5.32 -1.90 33.80
N GLY A 286 4.67 -1.63 34.93
CA GLY A 286 3.22 -1.38 35.00
C GLY A 286 2.74 -0.08 34.33
N ARG A 287 3.66 0.86 34.05
CA ARG A 287 3.40 2.10 33.31
C ARG A 287 3.37 1.93 31.79
N PHE A 288 3.86 0.79 31.29
CA PHE A 288 3.90 0.46 29.87
C PHE A 288 2.86 -0.60 29.53
N LYS A 289 2.06 -0.36 28.50
CA LYS A 289 1.12 -1.36 27.99
C LYS A 289 1.34 -1.53 26.49
N ILE A 290 1.78 -2.73 26.12
CA ILE A 290 1.98 -3.12 24.72
C ILE A 290 0.71 -3.81 24.23
N THR A 291 0.18 -3.34 23.11
CA THR A 291 -0.88 -4.01 22.34
C THR A 291 -0.25 -4.51 21.05
N THR A 292 -0.49 -5.76 20.67
CA THR A 292 -0.08 -6.31 19.37
C THR A 292 -1.23 -7.12 18.79
N TYR A 293 -1.47 -6.98 17.49
CA TYR A 293 -2.37 -7.84 16.73
C TYR A 293 -1.87 -7.98 15.28
N ALA A 294 -2.19 -9.11 14.66
CA ALA A 294 -2.03 -9.29 13.23
C ALA A 294 -3.26 -8.71 12.54
N SER A 295 -3.07 -8.01 11.42
CA SER A 295 -4.18 -7.55 10.60
C SER A 295 -4.86 -8.76 9.92
N GLU A 296 -6.18 -8.80 9.96
CA GLU A 296 -7.00 -9.93 9.45
C GLU A 296 -7.27 -9.84 7.94
N ASP A 297 -6.63 -8.92 7.24
CA ASP A 297 -6.78 -8.64 5.81
C ASP A 297 -5.88 -9.49 4.90
N GLY A 298 -5.17 -10.48 5.46
CA GLY A 298 -4.25 -11.32 4.71
C GLY A 298 -2.97 -10.61 4.24
N THR A 299 -2.76 -9.33 4.59
CA THR A 299 -1.54 -8.57 4.24
C THR A 299 -0.29 -9.11 4.93
N GLY A 300 -0.49 -9.91 5.98
CA GLY A 300 0.58 -10.36 6.85
C GLY A 300 1.16 -9.24 7.70
N MET A 301 0.46 -8.12 7.91
CA MET A 301 0.98 -7.02 8.73
C MET A 301 0.75 -7.26 10.22
N LEU A 302 1.80 -7.11 11.01
CA LEU A 302 1.76 -7.08 12.47
C LEU A 302 1.81 -5.63 12.93
N VAL A 303 0.85 -5.25 13.78
CA VAL A 303 0.73 -3.88 14.27
C VAL A 303 0.82 -3.88 15.78
N SER A 304 1.51 -2.89 16.34
CA SER A 304 1.67 -2.73 17.77
C SER A 304 1.57 -1.28 18.24
N ALA A 305 1.01 -1.08 19.42
CA ALA A 305 1.01 0.18 20.13
C ALA A 305 1.69 0.03 21.50
N LEU A 306 2.55 0.98 21.86
CA LEU A 306 3.13 1.12 23.19
C LEU A 306 2.50 2.32 23.90
N ASP A 307 1.58 2.05 24.83
CA ASP A 307 1.02 3.05 25.74
C ASP A 307 1.99 3.30 26.90
N ILE A 308 2.45 4.53 27.07
CA ILE A 308 3.26 4.99 28.20
C ILE A 308 2.41 5.89 29.07
N ARG A 309 2.14 5.45 30.31
CA ARG A 309 1.42 6.22 31.33
C ARG A 309 2.40 6.90 32.28
N SER A 310 1.97 8.01 32.89
CA SER A 310 2.78 8.80 33.82
C SER A 310 4.12 9.23 33.22
N LEU A 311 4.12 9.63 31.94
CA LEU A 311 5.29 9.93 31.12
C LEU A 311 6.29 10.86 31.84
N GLU A 312 7.57 10.49 31.82
CA GLU A 312 8.65 11.22 32.48
C GLU A 312 9.64 11.82 31.47
N ARG A 313 10.43 12.83 31.87
CA ARG A 313 11.45 13.44 30.99
C ARG A 313 12.46 12.43 30.44
N ALA A 314 12.78 11.40 31.23
CA ALA A 314 13.69 10.35 30.81
C ALA A 314 13.11 9.48 29.68
N ASP A 315 11.79 9.48 29.47
CA ASP A 315 11.11 8.64 28.46
C ASP A 315 11.24 9.16 27.03
N PHE A 316 11.57 10.43 26.84
CA PHE A 316 11.90 10.95 25.52
C PHE A 316 13.18 10.31 24.97
N GLY A 317 13.18 10.00 23.68
CA GLY A 317 14.29 9.29 23.02
C GLY A 317 13.80 8.34 21.93
N THR A 318 14.71 7.48 21.48
CA THR A 318 14.45 6.51 20.41
C THR A 318 13.95 5.20 20.96
N TYR A 319 12.86 4.71 20.39
CA TYR A 319 12.29 3.39 20.62
C TYR A 319 12.45 2.54 19.37
N LYS A 320 12.79 1.27 19.57
CA LYS A 320 12.86 0.24 18.55
C LYS A 320 11.72 -0.74 18.77
N CYS A 321 11.01 -1.08 17.72
CA CYS A 321 10.02 -2.15 17.72
C CYS A 321 10.43 -3.23 16.73
N HIS A 322 10.40 -4.49 17.15
CA HIS A 322 10.77 -5.62 16.30
C HIS A 322 9.94 -6.85 16.65
N ILE A 323 9.95 -7.86 15.77
CA ILE A 323 9.24 -9.11 15.99
C ILE A 323 9.98 -9.95 17.02
N ARG A 324 9.26 -10.61 17.94
CA ARG A 324 9.91 -11.48 18.92
C ARG A 324 10.62 -12.66 18.24
N GLY A 325 11.95 -12.71 18.35
CA GLY A 325 12.78 -13.75 17.75
C GLY A 325 13.34 -13.40 16.37
N ASP A 326 13.00 -12.22 15.83
CA ASP A 326 13.56 -11.67 14.60
C ASP A 326 13.82 -10.16 14.79
N SER A 327 15.10 -9.78 14.75
CA SER A 327 15.54 -8.39 14.95
C SER A 327 16.12 -7.75 13.68
N ASN A 328 16.08 -8.47 12.55
CA ASN A 328 16.66 -8.01 11.30
C ASN A 328 15.84 -6.86 10.70
N ASP A 329 14.51 -6.98 10.79
CA ASP A 329 13.56 -5.92 10.44
C ASP A 329 13.00 -5.26 11.70
N TYR A 330 13.16 -3.95 11.80
CA TYR A 330 12.63 -3.16 12.91
C TYR A 330 12.13 -1.79 12.47
N GLY A 331 11.16 -1.26 13.22
CA GLY A 331 10.75 0.13 13.11
C GLY A 331 11.43 0.96 14.20
N GLU A 332 11.78 2.20 13.87
CA GLU A 332 12.22 3.18 14.87
C GLU A 332 11.19 4.29 15.08
N VAL A 333 10.96 4.63 16.34
CA VAL A 333 10.06 5.70 16.74
C VAL A 333 10.82 6.67 17.63
N HIS A 334 10.98 7.91 17.18
CA HIS A 334 11.61 8.98 17.95
C HIS A 334 10.53 9.75 18.72
N LEU A 335 10.54 9.61 20.04
CA LEU A 335 9.71 10.39 20.94
C LEU A 335 10.45 11.66 21.35
N VAL A 336 10.04 12.80 20.82
CA VAL A 336 10.75 14.07 20.95
C VAL A 336 9.91 15.07 21.76
N ALA A 337 10.54 15.69 22.77
CA ALA A 337 9.95 16.82 23.46
C ALA A 337 10.00 18.02 22.53
N HIS A 338 8.85 18.55 22.16
CA HIS A 338 8.71 19.67 21.25
C HIS A 338 7.98 20.84 21.91
N SER A 339 8.40 22.05 21.55
CA SER A 339 7.80 23.30 21.99
C SER A 339 7.76 24.23 20.77
N HIS A 340 6.56 24.60 20.34
CA HIS A 340 6.42 25.54 19.21
C HIS A 340 6.80 26.97 19.60
N ALA A 341 6.94 27.26 20.90
CA ALA A 341 7.44 28.54 21.37
C ALA A 341 8.92 28.81 20.97
N VAL A 342 9.69 27.76 20.62
CA VAL A 342 11.12 27.86 20.33
C VAL A 342 11.42 27.88 18.82
N GLY A 343 10.47 27.47 17.97
CA GLY A 343 10.64 27.37 16.52
C GLY A 343 10.13 28.59 15.73
N ARG A 344 10.73 28.86 14.57
CA ARG A 344 10.12 29.77 13.59
C ARG A 344 8.94 29.07 12.92
N PRO A 345 7.82 29.77 12.70
CA PRO A 345 6.68 29.18 12.02
C PRO A 345 7.03 28.93 10.54
N PRO A 346 6.31 28.02 9.85
CA PRO A 346 6.43 27.89 8.41
C PRO A 346 6.31 29.26 7.70
N VAL A 347 6.94 29.41 6.55
CA VAL A 347 6.92 30.68 5.78
C VAL A 347 5.51 30.99 5.30
N ASN A 348 4.78 29.96 4.86
CA ASN A 348 3.41 30.08 4.40
C ASN A 348 2.44 29.58 5.49
N PRO A 349 1.24 30.19 5.60
CA PRO A 349 0.20 29.68 6.47
C PRO A 349 -0.31 28.32 5.98
N PRO A 350 -0.95 27.52 6.85
CA PRO A 350 -1.67 26.32 6.45
C PRO A 350 -2.75 26.64 5.40
N GLU A 351 -2.86 25.78 4.38
CA GLU A 351 -3.95 25.86 3.39
C GLU A 351 -5.33 25.65 4.06
N THR A 352 -6.39 26.25 3.53
CA THR A 352 -7.76 25.92 3.96
C THR A 352 -8.14 24.52 3.49
N PRO A 353 -9.13 23.86 4.12
CA PRO A 353 -9.68 22.61 3.60
C PRO A 353 -10.13 22.73 2.15
N LEU A 354 -10.68 23.89 1.75
CA LEU A 354 -11.10 24.16 0.38
C LEU A 354 -9.91 24.27 -0.58
N GLU A 355 -8.86 25.01 -0.21
CA GLU A 355 -7.62 25.13 -0.99
C GLU A 355 -6.99 23.75 -1.20
N CYS A 356 -6.87 22.96 -0.13
CA CYS A 356 -6.35 21.60 -0.20
C CYS A 356 -7.20 20.71 -1.12
N CYS A 357 -8.53 20.71 -0.96
CA CYS A 357 -9.40 19.86 -1.79
C CYS A 357 -9.38 20.27 -3.27
N SER A 358 -9.31 21.56 -3.56
CA SER A 358 -9.20 22.05 -4.94
C SER A 358 -7.93 21.55 -5.65
N ARG A 359 -6.88 21.29 -4.87
CA ARG A 359 -5.59 20.77 -5.33
C ARG A 359 -5.51 19.23 -5.32
N ALA A 360 -6.08 18.59 -4.31
CA ALA A 360 -5.86 17.16 -4.01
C ALA A 360 -7.01 16.24 -4.44
N VAL A 361 -8.20 16.79 -4.75
CA VAL A 361 -9.40 16.03 -5.13
C VAL A 361 -9.73 16.35 -6.58
N PHE A 362 -9.65 15.34 -7.45
CA PHE A 362 -9.78 15.50 -8.90
C PHE A 362 -11.23 15.79 -9.31
N ARG A 363 -12.22 15.16 -8.64
CA ARG A 363 -13.65 15.35 -8.97
C ARG A 363 -14.25 16.51 -8.17
N ALA A 364 -14.62 17.58 -8.87
CA ALA A 364 -15.26 18.76 -8.25
C ALA A 364 -16.53 18.46 -7.43
N HIS A 365 -17.33 17.45 -7.81
CA HIS A 365 -18.52 17.06 -7.04
C HIS A 365 -18.19 16.38 -5.70
N CYS A 366 -16.97 15.88 -5.54
CA CYS A 366 -16.46 15.31 -4.29
C CYS A 366 -15.92 16.38 -3.33
N HIS A 367 -15.81 17.65 -3.78
CA HIS A 367 -15.46 18.80 -2.92
C HIS A 367 -16.57 19.15 -1.91
N SER A 368 -17.75 18.53 -2.01
CA SER A 368 -18.87 18.78 -1.11
C SER A 368 -18.46 18.66 0.36
N VAL A 369 -17.53 17.75 0.70
CA VAL A 369 -16.96 17.51 2.04
C VAL A 369 -16.11 18.68 2.57
N CYS A 370 -15.60 19.54 1.70
CA CYS A 370 -14.59 20.54 2.02
C CYS A 370 -15.14 21.97 2.21
N HIS A 371 -16.45 22.16 2.04
CA HIS A 371 -17.11 23.45 2.28
C HIS A 371 -17.50 23.55 3.75
N ALA A 372 -16.66 24.21 4.54
CA ALA A 372 -17.05 24.67 5.87
C ALA A 372 -18.07 25.81 5.73
N GLY A 373 -19.09 25.85 6.58
CA GLY A 373 -19.70 27.12 7.00
C GLY A 373 -20.56 27.98 6.05
N SER A 374 -20.72 27.74 4.75
CA SER A 374 -21.51 28.66 3.92
C SER A 374 -23.04 28.46 4.02
N GLU A 375 -23.76 29.52 4.39
CA GLU A 375 -25.19 29.62 4.76
C GLU A 375 -26.25 29.15 3.73
N ARG A 376 -25.89 28.44 2.66
CA ARG A 376 -26.87 27.87 1.72
C ARG A 376 -27.01 26.36 1.91
N LYS A 377 -28.00 25.98 2.73
CA LYS A 377 -28.66 24.66 2.88
C LYS A 377 -28.02 23.50 2.08
N ARG A 378 -26.83 23.08 2.55
CA ARG A 378 -26.18 21.73 2.49
C ARG A 378 -24.65 21.89 2.56
N GLY A 379 -24.15 22.71 3.48
CA GLY A 379 -22.75 22.64 3.93
C GLY A 379 -22.59 21.51 4.95
N LEU A 380 -21.36 21.00 5.12
CA LEU A 380 -21.13 19.94 6.10
C LEU A 380 -21.42 20.42 7.50
N LYS A 381 -22.12 19.57 8.26
CA LYS A 381 -21.95 19.55 9.71
C LYS A 381 -20.56 18.96 9.96
N PRO A 382 -19.72 19.56 10.84
CA PRO A 382 -18.56 18.87 11.38
C PRO A 382 -19.04 17.52 11.90
N GLY A 383 -18.70 16.44 11.22
CA GLY A 383 -19.23 15.12 11.55
C GLY A 383 -19.93 14.31 10.45
N ASN A 384 -19.90 14.64 9.16
CA ASN A 384 -20.22 13.66 8.10
C ASN A 384 -18.91 13.08 7.55
N PHE A 385 -18.52 11.93 8.09
CA PHE A 385 -17.25 11.26 7.86
C PHE A 385 -17.15 10.56 6.50
N LEU A 386 -18.27 10.38 5.79
CA LEU A 386 -18.30 9.63 4.55
C LEU A 386 -18.69 10.49 3.36
N PRO A 387 -17.90 10.47 2.28
CA PRO A 387 -18.27 11.11 1.04
C PRO A 387 -19.40 10.30 0.37
N GLN A 388 -20.14 10.90 -0.57
CA GLN A 388 -21.14 10.16 -1.34
C GLN A 388 -20.48 8.95 -2.05
N TYR A 389 -21.23 7.88 -2.32
CA TYR A 389 -20.73 6.61 -2.91
C TYR A 389 -19.80 6.77 -4.13
N ARG A 390 -19.85 7.90 -4.86
CA ARG A 390 -19.02 8.20 -6.04
C ARG A 390 -17.67 8.87 -5.75
N CYS A 391 -17.32 9.01 -4.48
CA CYS A 391 -16.16 9.78 -4.02
C CYS A 391 -15.26 8.99 -3.07
N LEU A 392 -15.47 7.67 -2.95
CA LEU A 392 -14.72 6.82 -2.04
C LEU A 392 -13.29 6.53 -2.51
N ASP A 393 -13.05 6.58 -3.81
CA ASP A 393 -11.71 6.52 -4.41
C ASP A 393 -10.84 7.75 -4.09
N GLU A 394 -11.47 8.87 -3.73
CA GLU A 394 -10.78 10.11 -3.32
C GLU A 394 -10.84 10.32 -1.79
N PHE A 395 -11.34 9.33 -1.05
CA PHE A 395 -11.63 9.48 0.38
C PHE A 395 -10.38 9.76 1.21
N GLN A 396 -9.26 9.08 0.93
CA GLN A 396 -8.00 9.34 1.62
C GLN A 396 -7.48 10.76 1.36
N SER A 397 -7.65 11.29 0.13
CA SER A 397 -7.30 12.68 -0.19
C SER A 397 -8.17 13.67 0.57
N LEU A 398 -9.47 13.39 0.72
CA LEU A 398 -10.39 14.20 1.51
C LEU A 398 -10.02 14.19 3.01
N LEU A 399 -9.67 13.02 3.55
CA LEU A 399 -9.20 12.88 4.93
C LEU A 399 -7.90 13.67 5.15
N ARG A 400 -6.96 13.62 4.21
CA ARG A 400 -5.71 14.40 4.28
C ARG A 400 -5.95 15.91 4.35
N CYS A 401 -6.99 16.43 3.68
CA CYS A 401 -7.32 17.85 3.72
C CYS A 401 -8.09 18.28 4.98
N THR A 402 -8.80 17.36 5.62
CA THR A 402 -9.65 17.66 6.79
C THR A 402 -8.99 17.27 8.12
N LEU A 403 -8.00 16.39 8.08
CA LEU A 403 -7.29 15.83 9.22
C LEU A 403 -5.78 16.12 9.16
N SER A 404 -5.36 17.13 8.40
CA SER A 404 -3.95 17.50 8.32
C SER A 404 -3.36 17.69 9.73
N ASP A 405 -2.18 17.12 9.92
CA ASP A 405 -1.42 17.10 11.17
C ASP A 405 -2.05 16.29 12.33
N MET A 406 -3.09 15.47 12.09
CA MET A 406 -3.64 14.58 13.11
C MET A 406 -2.95 13.22 13.11
N ASN A 407 -2.36 12.85 14.25
CA ASN A 407 -1.85 11.49 14.49
C ASN A 407 -2.78 10.77 15.47
N SER A 408 -3.81 10.09 14.95
CA SER A 408 -4.71 9.27 15.77
C SER A 408 -4.49 7.75 15.58
N ALA A 409 -3.51 7.35 14.75
CA ALA A 409 -3.18 5.95 14.49
C ALA A 409 -2.89 5.17 15.77
N ALA A 410 -2.14 5.75 16.70
CA ALA A 410 -1.79 5.09 17.94
C ALA A 410 -3.03 4.72 18.80
N CYS A 411 -4.04 5.60 18.83
CA CYS A 411 -5.32 5.30 19.47
C CYS A 411 -6.10 4.22 18.71
N CYS A 412 -6.11 4.27 17.37
CA CYS A 412 -6.81 3.28 16.56
C CYS A 412 -6.22 1.87 16.70
N ILE A 413 -4.89 1.76 16.77
CA ILE A 413 -4.18 0.52 17.01
C ILE A 413 -4.51 -0.03 18.41
N ARG A 414 -4.59 0.84 19.43
CA ARG A 414 -5.05 0.44 20.77
C ARG A 414 -6.47 -0.09 20.77
N LYS A 415 -7.32 0.40 19.87
CA LYS A 415 -8.68 -0.08 19.62
C LYS A 415 -8.74 -1.29 18.68
N LYS A 416 -7.60 -1.82 18.23
CA LYS A 416 -7.47 -2.97 17.32
C LYS A 416 -8.17 -2.77 15.97
N ILE A 417 -8.16 -1.54 15.45
CA ILE A 417 -8.67 -1.28 14.10
C ILE A 417 -7.74 -1.95 13.06
N PRO A 418 -8.27 -2.69 12.07
CA PRO A 418 -7.44 -3.37 11.06
C PRO A 418 -6.44 -2.44 10.37
N TYR A 419 -5.30 -2.97 9.96
CA TYR A 419 -4.19 -2.19 9.43
C TYR A 419 -4.59 -1.38 8.18
N HIS A 420 -5.28 -2.00 7.23
CA HIS A 420 -5.80 -1.33 6.02
C HIS A 420 -6.78 -0.19 6.33
N CYS A 421 -7.41 -0.19 7.51
CA CYS A 421 -8.30 0.88 7.96
C CYS A 421 -7.58 2.03 8.69
N LEU A 422 -6.29 1.89 9.03
CA LEU A 422 -5.56 2.93 9.77
C LEU A 422 -5.36 4.22 8.96
N GLY A 423 -5.51 4.17 7.63
CA GLY A 423 -5.52 5.38 6.79
C GLY A 423 -6.71 6.31 7.06
N MET A 424 -7.73 5.84 7.79
CA MET A 424 -8.82 6.68 8.33
C MET A 424 -8.45 7.39 9.64
N CYS A 425 -7.36 6.97 10.28
CA CYS A 425 -6.87 7.51 11.55
C CYS A 425 -5.67 8.46 11.36
N ASP A 426 -4.85 8.21 10.36
CA ASP A 426 -3.64 8.99 10.10
C ASP A 426 -3.27 8.89 8.61
N SER A 427 -2.96 10.03 8.00
CA SER A 427 -2.64 10.14 6.58
C SER A 427 -1.37 9.39 6.14
N ASN A 428 -0.51 9.00 7.09
CA ASN A 428 0.71 8.21 6.87
C ASN A 428 0.42 6.73 6.57
N TYR A 429 -0.82 6.28 6.76
CA TYR A 429 -1.28 4.95 6.40
C TYR A 429 -2.08 5.05 5.10
N GLU A 430 -1.84 4.13 4.17
CA GLU A 430 -2.60 4.03 2.93
C GLU A 430 -4.01 3.48 3.21
N LEU A 431 -5.00 4.03 2.50
CA LEU A 431 -6.38 3.56 2.51
C LEU A 431 -6.81 3.37 1.06
N THR A 432 -6.97 2.12 0.62
CA THR A 432 -7.41 1.87 -0.76
C THR A 432 -8.92 2.07 -0.90
N ALA A 433 -9.39 2.26 -2.14
CA ALA A 433 -10.81 2.47 -2.44
C ALA A 433 -11.70 1.27 -2.06
N LEU A 434 -11.18 0.03 -2.18
CA LEU A 434 -11.90 -1.17 -1.76
C LEU A 434 -11.95 -1.28 -0.23
N ASP A 435 -10.87 -0.90 0.45
CA ASP A 435 -10.73 -0.99 1.91
C ASP A 435 -11.69 -0.02 2.63
N GLY A 436 -11.89 1.18 2.10
CA GLY A 436 -12.70 2.22 2.74
C GLY A 436 -14.14 1.78 3.09
N TYR A 437 -14.74 0.89 2.30
CA TYR A 437 -16.08 0.35 2.58
C TYR A 437 -16.10 -0.62 3.76
N ASN A 438 -15.09 -1.50 3.86
CA ASN A 438 -15.00 -2.48 4.94
C ASN A 438 -14.66 -1.81 6.27
N CYS A 439 -14.01 -0.65 6.21
CA CYS A 439 -13.62 0.10 7.40
C CYS A 439 -14.74 0.90 8.07
N LEU A 440 -15.93 0.98 7.46
CA LEU A 440 -17.07 1.75 7.98
C LEU A 440 -17.57 1.23 9.33
N GLU A 441 -17.41 -0.07 9.61
CA GLU A 441 -17.77 -0.64 10.91
C GLU A 441 -16.97 -0.03 12.08
N TYR A 442 -15.77 0.50 11.80
CA TYR A 442 -14.90 1.13 12.78
C TYR A 442 -15.11 2.64 12.92
N GLU A 443 -16.04 3.25 12.16
CA GLU A 443 -16.24 4.71 12.11
C GLU A 443 -16.36 5.34 13.51
N SER A 444 -17.16 4.75 14.39
CA SER A 444 -17.39 5.28 15.74
C SER A 444 -16.11 5.30 16.58
N HIS A 445 -15.30 4.26 16.48
CA HIS A 445 -14.01 4.12 17.16
C HIS A 445 -12.97 5.10 16.62
N ILE A 446 -12.92 5.25 15.29
CA ILE A 446 -12.03 6.19 14.60
C ILE A 446 -12.36 7.62 15.03
N ARG A 447 -13.64 8.00 15.00
CA ARG A 447 -14.08 9.33 15.45
C ARG A 447 -13.73 9.61 16.89
N GLN A 448 -13.87 8.61 17.78
CA GLN A 448 -13.46 8.78 19.16
C GLN A 448 -11.96 9.09 19.26
N CYS A 449 -11.12 8.38 18.51
CA CYS A 449 -9.69 8.65 18.46
C CYS A 449 -9.35 10.02 17.86
N GLN A 450 -10.09 10.46 16.86
CA GLN A 450 -9.94 11.79 16.27
C GLN A 450 -10.33 12.91 17.26
N ILE A 451 -11.45 12.74 17.98
CA ILE A 451 -11.88 13.68 19.02
C ILE A 451 -10.86 13.73 20.16
N GLU A 452 -10.29 12.58 20.56
CA GLU A 452 -9.20 12.52 21.55
C GLU A 452 -8.00 13.39 21.10
N ALA A 453 -7.61 13.34 19.83
CA ALA A 453 -6.52 14.15 19.29
C ALA A 453 -6.89 15.65 19.15
N ILE A 454 -8.08 15.96 18.64
CA ILE A 454 -8.59 17.34 18.49
C ILE A 454 -8.67 18.04 19.86
N ASN A 455 -9.12 17.33 20.89
CA ASN A 455 -9.24 17.88 22.24
C ASN A 455 -7.88 18.27 22.87
N MET A 456 -6.75 17.83 22.31
CA MET A 456 -5.42 18.22 22.77
C MET A 456 -4.91 19.49 22.08
N ARG A 457 -5.51 19.89 20.96
CA ARG A 457 -5.15 21.10 20.22
C ARG A 457 -5.67 22.37 20.91
N PRO A 458 -5.07 23.54 20.64
CA PRO A 458 -5.57 24.80 21.18
C PRO A 458 -6.94 25.16 20.61
N GLU A 459 -7.66 25.98 21.34
CA GLU A 459 -8.86 26.64 20.81
C GLU A 459 -8.50 27.71 19.78
N ALA A 460 -9.41 27.99 18.85
CA ALA A 460 -9.24 29.07 17.90
C ALA A 460 -9.08 30.42 18.63
N VAL A 461 -8.39 31.36 17.99
CA VAL A 461 -8.21 32.70 18.52
C VAL A 461 -9.55 33.43 18.53
N SER A 462 -10.00 33.86 19.71
CA SER A 462 -11.20 34.69 19.88
C SER A 462 -10.84 36.17 19.95
N ASP A 463 -11.83 37.03 19.70
CA ASP A 463 -11.76 38.47 19.97
C ASP A 463 -10.55 39.16 19.31
N LEU A 464 -10.25 38.81 18.05
CA LEU A 464 -9.15 39.42 17.30
C LEU A 464 -9.51 40.85 16.90
N HIS A 465 -8.85 41.81 17.54
CA HIS A 465 -9.01 43.25 17.31
C HIS A 465 -7.77 43.82 16.63
N ILE A 466 -8.00 44.70 15.67
CA ILE A 466 -6.96 45.30 14.84
C ILE A 466 -7.04 46.82 14.97
N ARG A 467 -5.89 47.45 15.20
CA ARG A 467 -5.77 48.90 15.25
C ARG A 467 -4.58 49.36 14.42
N ASN A 468 -4.83 50.29 13.50
CA ASN A 468 -3.77 50.89 12.69
C ASN A 468 -3.21 52.14 13.40
N GLU A 469 -1.89 52.18 13.58
CA GLU A 469 -1.10 53.28 14.15
C GLU A 469 -0.03 53.69 13.14
N GLY A 470 -0.40 54.59 12.21
CA GLY A 470 0.46 54.96 11.08
C GLY A 470 0.70 53.76 10.15
N ASP A 471 1.97 53.42 9.90
CA ASP A 471 2.38 52.26 9.08
C ASP A 471 2.37 50.93 9.84
N THR A 472 2.05 50.95 11.14
CA THR A 472 2.06 49.77 12.01
C THR A 472 0.63 49.32 12.30
N THR A 473 0.37 48.04 12.09
CA THR A 473 -0.88 47.39 12.48
C THR A 473 -0.66 46.63 13.79
N VAL A 474 -1.42 47.01 14.82
CA VAL A 474 -1.39 46.40 16.15
C VAL A 474 -2.55 45.43 16.27
N LEU A 475 -2.22 44.19 16.65
CA LEU A 475 -3.15 43.09 16.81
C LEU A 475 -3.28 42.74 18.30
N ASN A 476 -4.50 42.50 18.76
CA ASN A 476 -4.80 42.02 20.11
C ASN A 476 -5.87 40.94 20.04
N TRP A 477 -5.76 39.89 20.86
CA TRP A 477 -6.75 38.80 20.88
C TRP A 477 -6.92 38.19 22.27
N GLY A 478 -7.94 37.34 22.41
CA GLY A 478 -8.19 36.56 23.62
C GLY A 478 -7.17 35.44 23.83
N ARG A 479 -6.91 35.05 25.08
CA ARG A 479 -6.08 33.87 25.35
C ARG A 479 -6.85 32.61 24.93
N SER A 480 -6.18 31.72 24.20
CA SER A 480 -6.73 30.46 23.73
C SER A 480 -6.33 29.35 24.70
N ASP A 481 -7.27 28.49 25.09
CA ASP A 481 -6.95 27.33 25.93
C ASP A 481 -5.93 26.43 25.23
N LYS A 482 -5.02 25.82 26.01
CA LYS A 482 -3.91 24.95 25.55
C LYS A 482 -2.94 25.56 24.52
N ALA A 483 -3.05 26.86 24.21
CA ALA A 483 -2.11 27.54 23.33
C ALA A 483 -0.76 27.74 24.01
N GLU A 484 0.30 27.32 23.33
CA GLU A 484 1.69 27.54 23.75
C GLU A 484 2.26 28.80 23.07
N VAL A 485 1.95 28.98 21.79
CA VAL A 485 2.41 30.09 20.96
C VAL A 485 1.33 30.48 19.95
N TYR A 486 1.42 31.70 19.44
CA TYR A 486 0.61 32.19 18.34
C TYR A 486 1.49 32.44 17.12
N HIS A 487 1.14 31.82 16.00
CA HIS A 487 1.73 32.14 14.71
C HIS A 487 0.91 33.25 14.06
N VAL A 488 1.57 34.36 13.74
CA VAL A 488 0.97 35.49 13.04
C VAL A 488 1.55 35.54 11.64
N TYR A 489 0.71 35.35 10.64
CA TYR A 489 1.04 35.51 9.25
C TYR A 489 0.47 36.81 8.74
N HIS A 490 1.22 37.50 7.88
CA HIS A 490 0.74 38.72 7.24
C HIS A 490 1.34 38.89 5.84
N ARG A 491 0.57 39.49 4.95
CA ARG A 491 1.03 39.92 3.63
C ARG A 491 0.39 41.23 3.22
N ARG A 492 0.93 41.79 2.13
CA ARG A 492 0.43 43.02 1.50
C ARG A 492 0.23 42.78 0.02
N ARG A 493 -0.92 43.19 -0.54
CA ARG A 493 -1.25 43.15 -1.97
C ARG A 493 -1.02 41.77 -2.59
N LYS A 494 -1.44 40.71 -1.89
CA LYS A 494 -1.22 39.31 -2.30
C LYS A 494 0.26 38.96 -2.57
N GLY A 495 1.19 39.69 -1.96
CA GLY A 495 2.62 39.39 -2.00
C GLY A 495 3.01 38.19 -1.13
N ALA A 496 4.31 37.97 -0.97
CA ALA A 496 4.83 36.87 -0.16
C ALA A 496 4.39 36.99 1.31
N TRP A 497 4.03 35.85 1.91
CA TRP A 497 3.73 35.76 3.33
C TRP A 497 4.97 36.06 4.17
N LYS A 498 4.75 36.80 5.26
CA LYS A 498 5.68 36.99 6.35
C LYS A 498 5.07 36.36 7.59
N SER A 499 5.89 35.74 8.42
CA SER A 499 5.42 35.05 9.61
C SER A 499 6.28 35.36 10.82
N LEU A 500 5.66 35.33 12.00
CA LEU A 500 6.31 35.51 13.28
C LEU A 500 5.58 34.72 14.36
N SER A 501 6.30 34.31 15.39
CA SER A 501 5.75 33.62 16.56
C SER A 501 5.74 34.55 17.77
N VAL A 502 4.62 34.64 18.47
CA VAL A 502 4.51 35.36 19.75
C VAL A 502 3.86 34.48 20.82
N THR A 503 4.34 34.60 22.06
CA THR A 503 3.73 33.94 23.23
C THR A 503 2.71 34.83 23.94
N LYS A 504 2.69 36.12 23.59
CA LYS A 504 1.72 37.10 24.11
C LYS A 504 0.50 37.17 23.19
N THR A 505 -0.60 37.68 23.70
CA THR A 505 -1.84 37.89 22.94
C THR A 505 -1.85 39.22 22.16
N THR A 506 -0.68 39.69 21.75
CA THR A 506 -0.50 40.94 21.00
C THR A 506 0.67 40.82 20.03
N ALA A 507 0.53 41.43 18.85
CA ALA A 507 1.58 41.51 17.85
C ALA A 507 1.57 42.87 17.14
N ARG A 508 2.74 43.29 16.66
CA ARG A 508 2.89 44.49 15.82
C ARG A 508 3.51 44.08 14.50
N ILE A 509 2.84 44.43 13.41
CA ILE A 509 3.29 44.13 12.05
C ILE A 509 3.26 45.41 11.21
N LYS A 510 4.02 45.43 10.11
CA LYS A 510 4.10 46.59 9.22
C LYS A 510 3.32 46.34 7.94
N SER A 511 2.47 47.29 7.57
CA SER A 511 1.78 47.38 6.28
C SER A 511 1.20 46.04 5.80
N ALA A 512 0.09 45.58 6.40
CA ALA A 512 -0.62 44.36 6.01
C ALA A 512 -2.05 44.68 5.57
N ASP A 513 -2.54 43.96 4.55
CA ASP A 513 -3.95 43.93 4.16
C ASP A 513 -4.57 42.54 4.31
N GLU A 514 -3.76 41.52 4.59
CA GLU A 514 -4.22 40.19 4.96
C GLU A 514 -3.40 39.67 6.14
N ILE A 515 -4.10 39.17 7.15
CA ILE A 515 -3.51 38.71 8.40
C ILE A 515 -4.18 37.39 8.81
N MET A 516 -3.39 36.51 9.40
CA MET A 516 -3.87 35.26 9.97
C MET A 516 -3.21 35.03 11.33
N VAL A 517 -4.02 34.72 12.34
CA VAL A 517 -3.53 34.37 13.68
C VAL A 517 -3.96 32.94 14.01
N ILE A 518 -3.00 32.12 14.38
CA ILE A 518 -3.22 30.70 14.67
C ILE A 518 -2.63 30.38 16.04
N ALA A 519 -3.44 29.82 16.94
CA ALA A 519 -2.96 29.26 18.20
C ALA A 519 -2.34 27.89 17.95
N VAL A 520 -1.15 27.62 18.52
CA VAL A 520 -0.38 26.39 18.27
C VAL A 520 0.17 25.82 19.58
N ASN A 521 0.18 24.50 19.68
CA ASN A 521 0.93 23.74 20.68
C ASN A 521 1.54 22.50 20.02
N ALA A 522 2.28 21.68 20.78
CA ALA A 522 2.94 20.50 20.23
C ALA A 522 2.01 19.35 19.76
N TYR A 523 0.69 19.47 19.94
CA TYR A 523 -0.31 18.55 19.37
C TYR A 523 -0.93 19.08 18.06
N GLY A 524 -0.57 20.29 17.64
CA GLY A 524 -1.00 20.90 16.39
C GLY A 524 -1.54 22.32 16.54
N SER A 525 -2.12 22.82 15.46
CA SER A 525 -2.72 24.14 15.36
C SER A 525 -4.23 24.12 15.57
N ALA A 526 -4.76 25.23 16.08
CA ALA A 526 -6.18 25.53 16.05
C ALA A 526 -6.63 25.95 14.63
N SER A 527 -7.94 26.08 14.42
CA SER A 527 -8.49 26.74 13.25
C SER A 527 -7.94 28.17 13.14
N ALA A 528 -7.54 28.56 11.93
CA ALA A 528 -6.96 29.86 11.67
C ALA A 528 -8.01 30.96 11.74
N ASN A 529 -7.71 32.07 12.41
CA ASN A 529 -8.53 33.28 12.35
C ASN A 529 -7.96 34.19 11.24
N ARG A 530 -8.69 34.31 10.13
CA ARG A 530 -8.30 35.04 8.91
C ARG A 530 -9.07 36.37 8.83
N ILE A 531 -8.33 37.44 8.58
CA ILE A 531 -8.85 38.82 8.47
C ILE A 531 -8.19 39.52 7.28
N ALA A 532 -9.02 40.16 6.46
CA ALA A 532 -8.58 40.93 5.29
C ALA A 532 -9.07 42.37 5.39
N PHE A 533 -8.30 43.30 4.84
CA PHE A 533 -8.64 44.71 4.76
C PHE A 533 -9.28 44.99 3.40
N GLU A 534 -10.60 45.12 3.38
CA GLU A 534 -11.43 45.31 2.19
C GLU A 534 -12.37 46.50 2.42
N ASP A 535 -12.59 47.34 1.41
CA ASP A 535 -13.53 48.48 1.47
C ASP A 535 -13.37 49.40 2.70
N ASN A 536 -12.12 49.70 3.06
CA ASN A 536 -11.73 50.51 4.24
C ASN A 536 -12.07 49.90 5.62
N GLU A 537 -12.47 48.64 5.67
CA GLU A 537 -12.75 47.93 6.92
C GLU A 537 -11.98 46.60 6.99
N TRP A 538 -11.80 46.11 8.22
CA TRP A 538 -11.26 44.76 8.43
C TRP A 538 -12.42 43.78 8.50
N VAL A 539 -12.46 42.84 7.55
CA VAL A 539 -13.46 41.79 7.47
C VAL A 539 -12.85 40.49 7.96
N GLY A 540 -13.49 39.87 8.96
CA GLY A 540 -13.10 38.57 9.52
C GLY A 540 -13.95 37.42 8.98
N ASN A 541 -13.42 36.20 9.07
CA ASN A 541 -14.01 34.94 8.61
C ASN A 541 -14.18 34.84 7.08
N TYR A 542 -13.05 34.79 6.38
CA TYR A 542 -12.97 34.04 5.13
C TYR A 542 -12.84 32.56 5.46
N ASP A 543 -13.97 31.85 5.55
CA ASP A 543 -14.13 30.44 5.19
C ASP A 543 -15.62 30.11 4.95
#